data_AF-A0A9J6QUT4-F1
#
_entry.id   AF-A0A9J6QUT4-F1
#
_cell.length_a   1.000
_cell.length_b   1.000
_cell.length_c   1.000
_cell.angle_alpha   90.00
_cell.angle_beta   90.00
_cell.angle_gamma   90.00
#
_symmetry.space_group_name_H-M   'P 1'
#
loop_
_entity.id
_entity.type
_entity.pdbx_description
1 polymer ?
#
loop_
_entity_poly.entity_id
_entity_poly.type
_entity_poly.pdbx_seq_one_letter_code
_entity_poly.pdbx_strand_id
1 'polypeptide(L)'
;MKNREKRREEIIQACKKRTLCKDILKKFVLPSFGQTCSEDSPCNDTECDSCQFLAVLWLDEEYKEPEVDWSKVAVDTPVLVKNAECAGWVKRHFAKYEDGQVYAFDLGCTSWTNSRHATSWNYAKLAELEEAE
;
A
#
# COMPACT_ATOMS: atom_id res chain seq x y z
N MET A 1 -1.40 -10.86 -7.62
CA MET A 1 -1.07 -9.81 -8.61
C MET A 1 0.40 -9.54 -8.42
N LYS A 2 1.18 -9.56 -9.49
CA LYS A 2 2.63 -9.36 -9.38
C LYS A 2 2.98 -7.89 -9.13
N ASN A 3 4.14 -7.62 -8.53
CA ASN A 3 4.63 -6.25 -8.33
C ASN A 3 4.65 -5.45 -9.63
N ARG A 4 5.07 -6.06 -10.75
CA ARG A 4 5.08 -5.42 -12.08
C ARG A 4 3.70 -4.99 -12.59
N GLU A 5 2.64 -5.68 -12.16
CA GLU A 5 1.26 -5.37 -12.54
C GLU A 5 0.73 -4.24 -11.66
N LYS A 6 0.89 -4.36 -10.32
CA LYS A 6 0.40 -3.37 -9.36
C LYS A 6 1.09 -2.02 -9.51
N ARG A 7 2.39 -1.99 -9.79
CA ARG A 7 3.23 -0.77 -9.84
C ARG A 7 3.63 -0.37 -11.26
N ARG A 8 2.94 -0.87 -12.28
CA ARG A 8 3.32 -0.70 -13.70
C ARG A 8 3.61 0.75 -14.06
N GLU A 9 2.73 1.66 -13.69
CA GLU A 9 2.85 3.08 -14.03
C GLU A 9 4.00 3.76 -13.28
N GLU A 10 4.14 3.51 -11.98
CA GLU A 10 5.25 4.01 -11.15
C GLU A 10 6.60 3.58 -11.74
N ILE A 11 6.72 2.30 -12.12
CA ILE A 11 7.93 1.74 -12.74
C ILE A 11 8.22 2.42 -14.09
N ILE A 12 7.22 2.57 -14.96
CA ILE A 12 7.39 3.22 -16.27
C ILE A 12 7.82 4.68 -16.10
N GLN A 13 7.23 5.41 -15.16
CA GLN A 13 7.59 6.80 -14.89
C GLN A 13 9.01 6.93 -14.36
N ALA A 14 9.44 6.04 -13.45
CA ALA A 14 10.82 6.01 -12.96
C ALA A 14 11.83 5.72 -14.09
N CYS A 15 11.51 4.81 -15.01
CA CYS A 15 12.32 4.55 -16.20
C CYS A 15 12.44 5.79 -17.10
N LYS A 16 11.33 6.47 -17.39
CA LYS A 16 11.31 7.69 -18.21
C LYS A 16 12.15 8.82 -17.60
N LYS A 17 12.08 8.96 -16.27
CA LYS A 17 12.80 9.99 -15.51
C LYS A 17 14.27 9.64 -15.23
N ARG A 18 14.71 8.41 -15.53
CA ARG A 18 16.00 7.86 -15.11
C ARG A 18 16.20 8.02 -13.59
N THR A 19 15.19 7.62 -12.83
CA THR A 19 15.21 7.65 -11.36
C THR A 19 14.93 6.27 -10.78
N LEU A 20 15.14 5.20 -11.56
CA LEU A 20 14.81 3.84 -11.19
C LEU A 20 15.50 3.42 -9.88
N CYS A 21 16.77 3.81 -9.68
CA CYS A 21 17.46 3.44 -8.46
C CYS A 21 16.89 4.10 -7.22
N LYS A 22 16.57 5.39 -7.32
CA LYS A 22 16.01 6.16 -6.22
C LYS A 22 14.58 5.74 -5.90
N ASP A 23 13.73 5.71 -6.94
CA ASP A 23 12.28 5.63 -6.77
C ASP A 23 11.78 4.18 -6.66
N ILE A 24 12.48 3.21 -7.26
CA ILE A 24 12.09 1.80 -7.25
C ILE A 24 13.08 0.94 -6.45
N LEU A 25 14.38 0.96 -6.80
CA LEU A 25 15.33 -0.01 -6.23
C LEU A 25 15.56 0.20 -4.73
N LYS A 26 15.96 1.39 -4.33
CA LYS A 26 16.23 1.73 -2.92
C LYS A 26 14.96 1.67 -2.05
N LYS A 27 13.81 1.95 -2.64
CA LYS A 27 12.54 2.06 -1.92
C LYS A 27 11.83 0.72 -1.74
N PHE A 28 11.87 -0.15 -2.73
CA PHE A 28 11.09 -1.39 -2.73
C PHE A 28 11.93 -2.64 -2.94
N VAL A 29 12.80 -2.67 -3.96
CA VAL A 29 13.54 -3.89 -4.34
C VAL A 29 14.53 -4.30 -3.27
N LEU A 30 15.48 -3.41 -2.92
CA LEU A 30 16.55 -3.75 -1.97
C LEU A 30 15.99 -4.11 -0.58
N PRO A 31 15.02 -3.36 0.00
CA PRO A 31 14.40 -3.74 1.26
C PRO A 31 13.71 -5.12 1.21
N SER A 32 13.08 -5.51 0.09
CA SER A 32 12.47 -6.84 -0.05
C SER A 32 13.47 -7.99 0.11
N PHE A 33 14.75 -7.76 -0.20
CA PHE A 33 15.83 -8.75 -0.07
C PHE A 33 16.74 -8.51 1.14
N GLY A 34 16.39 -7.57 2.04
CA GLY A 34 17.23 -7.21 3.19
C GLY A 34 18.58 -6.59 2.78
N GLN A 35 18.63 -5.95 1.61
CA GLN A 35 19.83 -5.32 1.07
C GLN A 35 19.72 -3.79 1.10
N THR A 36 20.86 -3.12 0.98
CA THR A 36 20.98 -1.66 0.83
C THR A 36 22.12 -1.33 -0.12
N CYS A 37 21.99 -0.28 -0.93
CA CYS A 37 23.13 0.30 -1.63
C CYS A 37 23.89 1.22 -0.67
N SER A 38 25.23 1.18 -0.69
CA SER A 38 26.04 2.13 0.08
C SER A 38 25.75 3.57 -0.37
N GLU A 39 25.78 4.50 0.59
CA GLU A 39 25.59 5.93 0.31
C GLU A 39 26.74 6.49 -0.55
N ASP A 40 27.93 5.91 -0.42
CA ASP A 40 29.15 6.34 -1.11
C ASP A 40 29.31 5.78 -2.53
N SER A 41 28.48 4.80 -2.94
CA SER A 41 28.54 4.25 -4.29
C SER A 41 27.51 4.95 -5.19
N PRO A 42 27.93 5.64 -6.25
CA PRO A 42 27.01 6.20 -7.21
C PRO A 42 26.23 5.06 -7.88
N CYS A 43 24.98 4.89 -7.45
CA CYS A 43 24.07 3.99 -8.12
C CYS A 43 23.76 4.56 -9.51
N ASN A 44 24.43 4.04 -10.53
CA ASN A 44 24.31 4.55 -11.89
C ASN A 44 23.05 4.00 -12.58
N ASP A 45 21.90 4.07 -11.90
CA ASP A 45 20.53 3.61 -12.20
C ASP A 45 20.39 2.25 -12.88
N THR A 46 20.94 2.11 -14.09
CA THR A 46 20.89 0.96 -14.96
C THR A 46 22.21 0.18 -15.06
N GLU A 47 23.31 0.58 -14.44
CA GLU A 47 24.61 -0.13 -14.62
C GLU A 47 24.96 -1.09 -13.48
N CYS A 48 24.09 -1.23 -12.47
CA CYS A 48 24.33 -2.13 -11.35
C CYS A 48 23.69 -3.51 -11.61
N ASP A 49 24.50 -4.49 -12.03
CA ASP A 49 24.06 -5.84 -12.36
C ASP A 49 23.30 -6.53 -11.22
N SER A 50 23.77 -6.37 -9.98
CA SER A 50 23.09 -6.94 -8.80
C SER A 50 21.70 -6.33 -8.61
N CYS A 51 21.57 -5.02 -8.77
CA CYS A 51 20.27 -4.34 -8.68
C CYS A 51 19.33 -4.75 -9.81
N GLN A 52 19.84 -4.91 -11.05
CA GLN A 52 19.02 -5.38 -12.16
C GLN A 52 18.47 -6.79 -11.88
N PHE A 53 19.33 -7.70 -11.41
CA PHE A 53 18.92 -9.07 -11.11
C PHE A 53 17.84 -9.11 -10.02
N LEU A 54 18.04 -8.38 -8.93
CA LEU A 54 17.04 -8.28 -7.85
C LEU A 54 15.74 -7.61 -8.32
N ALA A 55 15.82 -6.61 -9.19
CA ALA A 55 14.64 -5.96 -9.75
C ALA A 55 13.80 -6.96 -10.56
N VAL A 56 14.44 -7.79 -11.40
CA VAL A 56 13.73 -8.82 -12.17
C VAL A 56 13.02 -9.81 -11.25
N LEU A 57 13.70 -10.29 -10.20
CA LEU A 57 13.08 -11.18 -9.22
C LEU A 57 11.89 -10.51 -8.52
N TRP A 58 12.09 -9.30 -8.01
CA TRP A 58 11.05 -8.53 -7.33
C TRP A 58 9.84 -8.25 -8.22
N LEU A 59 10.03 -7.98 -9.52
CA LEU A 59 8.93 -7.74 -10.46
C LEU A 59 8.00 -8.95 -10.59
N ASP A 60 8.53 -10.17 -10.40
CA ASP A 60 7.78 -11.43 -10.49
C ASP A 60 7.23 -11.93 -9.15
N GLU A 61 7.64 -11.33 -8.03
CA GLU A 61 7.05 -11.62 -6.71
C GLU A 61 5.57 -11.21 -6.66
N GLU A 62 4.80 -11.97 -5.87
CA GLU A 62 3.44 -11.58 -5.51
C GLU A 62 3.46 -10.28 -4.70
N TYR A 63 2.67 -9.31 -5.14
CA TYR A 63 2.51 -8.05 -4.44
C TYR A 63 1.91 -8.31 -3.06
N LYS A 64 2.61 -7.84 -2.04
CA LYS A 64 2.13 -7.82 -0.66
C LYS A 64 1.64 -6.41 -0.36
N GLU A 65 0.34 -6.30 -0.06
CA GLU A 65 -0.25 -5.05 0.41
C GLU A 65 0.48 -4.67 1.72
N PRO A 66 0.99 -3.43 1.85
CA PRO A 66 1.67 -3.02 3.07
C PRO A 66 0.72 -3.11 4.27
N GLU A 67 1.24 -3.59 5.39
CA GLU A 67 0.47 -3.64 6.64
C GLU A 67 0.15 -2.22 7.09
N VAL A 68 -1.14 -1.98 7.35
CA VAL A 68 -1.63 -0.69 7.86
C VAL A 68 -1.57 -0.72 9.38
N ASP A 69 -0.84 0.22 9.97
CA ASP A 69 -0.90 0.46 11.41
C ASP A 69 -2.21 1.20 11.74
N TRP A 70 -3.27 0.43 11.94
CA TRP A 70 -4.62 0.92 12.22
C TRP A 70 -4.72 1.77 13.49
N SER A 71 -3.76 1.66 14.42
CA SER A 71 -3.71 2.50 15.62
C SER A 71 -3.41 3.97 15.31
N LYS A 72 -2.86 4.25 14.12
CA LYS A 72 -2.50 5.60 13.65
C LYS A 72 -3.43 6.14 12.57
N VAL A 73 -4.42 5.36 12.12
CA VAL A 73 -5.37 5.80 11.11
C VAL A 73 -6.33 6.81 11.74
N ALA A 74 -6.53 7.95 11.08
CA ALA A 74 -7.42 8.99 11.58
C ALA A 74 -8.89 8.58 11.44
N VAL A 75 -9.73 9.00 12.40
CA VAL A 75 -11.19 8.89 12.30
C VAL A 75 -11.67 9.54 11.00
N ASP A 76 -12.68 8.95 10.39
CA ASP A 76 -13.25 9.33 9.09
C ASP A 76 -12.39 9.04 7.86
N THR A 77 -11.24 8.37 8.00
CA THR A 77 -10.45 7.92 6.85
C THR A 77 -11.28 6.95 5.98
N PRO A 78 -11.44 7.16 4.66
CA PRO A 78 -12.12 6.23 3.79
C PRO A 78 -11.46 4.84 3.78
N VAL A 79 -12.26 3.80 3.99
CA VAL A 79 -11.82 2.40 4.06
C VAL A 79 -12.74 1.49 3.25
N LEU A 80 -12.16 0.39 2.78
CA LEU A 80 -12.89 -0.74 2.23
C LEU A 80 -12.88 -1.87 3.26
N VAL A 81 -14.07 -2.37 3.59
CA VAL A 81 -14.24 -3.40 4.63
C VAL A 81 -15.08 -4.58 4.13
N LYS A 82 -14.85 -5.78 4.66
CA LYS A 82 -15.65 -6.99 4.43
C LYS A 82 -15.50 -8.01 5.56
N ASN A 83 -16.47 -8.93 5.70
CA ASN A 83 -16.46 -9.94 6.77
C ASN A 83 -16.01 -11.33 6.32
N ALA A 84 -15.96 -11.58 5.01
CA ALA A 84 -15.51 -12.85 4.43
C ALA A 84 -14.64 -12.59 3.20
N GLU A 85 -13.70 -13.49 2.91
CA GLU A 85 -12.78 -13.34 1.79
C GLU A 85 -13.50 -13.26 0.43
N CYS A 86 -14.57 -14.03 0.26
CA CYS A 86 -15.39 -14.07 -0.95
C CYS A 86 -16.43 -12.93 -1.05
N ALA A 87 -16.60 -12.12 0.01
CA ALA A 87 -17.54 -11.01 -0.02
C ALA A 87 -16.99 -9.81 -0.80
N GLY A 88 -17.89 -9.03 -1.38
CA GLY A 88 -17.55 -7.74 -2.00
C GLY A 88 -17.05 -6.74 -0.96
N TRP A 89 -16.15 -5.85 -1.38
CA TRP A 89 -15.68 -4.74 -0.54
C TRP A 89 -16.77 -3.68 -0.39
N VAL A 90 -16.96 -3.19 0.83
CA VAL A 90 -17.93 -2.14 1.14
C VAL A 90 -17.19 -0.86 1.51
N LYS A 91 -17.59 0.27 0.89
CA LYS A 91 -17.06 1.60 1.21
C LYS A 91 -17.61 2.10 2.55
N ARG A 92 -16.73 2.47 3.47
CA ARG A 92 -17.04 3.00 4.81
C ARG A 92 -15.99 4.04 5.23
N HIS A 93 -16.19 4.62 6.40
CA HIS A 93 -15.22 5.50 7.06
C HIS A 93 -14.74 4.86 8.36
N PHE A 94 -13.42 4.93 8.58
CA PHE A 94 -12.77 4.40 9.78
C PHE A 94 -13.30 5.10 11.03
N ALA A 95 -13.67 4.33 12.04
CA ALA A 95 -14.16 4.84 13.31
C ALA A 95 -13.12 4.71 14.42
N LYS A 96 -12.53 3.52 14.59
CA LYS A 96 -11.51 3.23 15.60
C LYS A 96 -10.82 1.89 15.33
N TYR A 97 -9.74 1.65 16.06
CA TYR A 97 -9.05 0.37 16.13
C TYR A 97 -8.94 -0.04 17.61
N GLU A 98 -9.53 -1.18 17.97
CA GLU A 98 -9.60 -1.67 19.35
C GLU A 98 -9.56 -3.20 19.33
N ASP A 99 -8.85 -3.81 20.29
CA ASP A 99 -8.71 -5.27 20.43
C ASP A 99 -8.28 -6.01 19.15
N GLY A 100 -7.40 -5.37 18.37
CA GLY A 100 -6.89 -5.94 17.12
C GLY A 100 -7.86 -5.82 15.95
N GLN A 101 -9.02 -5.19 16.13
CA GLN A 101 -10.09 -5.12 15.14
C GLN A 101 -10.38 -3.69 14.67
N VAL A 102 -10.62 -3.57 13.36
CA VAL A 102 -11.02 -2.32 12.71
C VAL A 102 -12.53 -2.13 12.82
N TYR A 103 -12.93 -0.97 13.31
CA TYR A 103 -14.32 -0.52 13.33
C TYR A 103 -14.54 0.55 12.28
N ALA A 104 -15.68 0.48 11.59
CA ALA A 104 -16.10 1.48 10.62
C ALA A 104 -17.53 1.92 10.90
N PHE A 105 -17.83 3.20 10.63
CA PHE A 105 -19.16 3.77 10.86
C PHE A 105 -20.21 3.09 9.99
N ASP A 106 -21.38 2.86 10.56
CA ASP A 106 -22.45 2.16 9.86
C ASP A 106 -23.02 3.01 8.70
N LEU A 107 -23.57 2.32 7.69
CA LEU A 107 -24.27 2.94 6.55
C LEU A 107 -23.45 3.96 5.74
N GLY A 108 -22.12 3.94 5.84
CA GLY A 108 -21.26 4.92 5.16
C GLY A 108 -21.25 6.31 5.80
N CYS A 109 -21.79 6.43 7.02
CA CYS A 109 -21.72 7.64 7.81
C CYS A 109 -20.27 7.95 8.24
N THR A 110 -20.12 9.04 8.98
CA THR A 110 -18.88 9.59 9.54
C THR A 110 -19.09 9.94 11.02
N SER A 111 -18.03 10.34 11.71
CA SER A 111 -18.10 10.87 13.08
C SER A 111 -19.05 12.06 13.20
N TRP A 112 -19.23 12.83 12.12
CA TRP A 112 -20.14 13.98 12.08
C TRP A 112 -21.62 13.57 11.99
N THR A 113 -21.92 12.54 11.21
CA THR A 113 -23.31 12.15 10.89
C THR A 113 -23.82 11.02 11.76
N ASN A 114 -22.93 10.19 12.30
CA ASN A 114 -23.29 9.06 13.17
C ASN A 114 -22.12 8.64 14.08
N SER A 115 -21.85 9.42 15.13
CA SER A 115 -20.74 9.18 16.06
C SER A 115 -20.91 7.96 16.99
N ARG A 116 -22.08 7.32 17.03
CA ARG A 116 -22.40 6.29 18.04
C ARG A 116 -22.44 4.86 17.50
N HIS A 117 -22.58 4.68 16.19
CA HIS A 117 -22.79 3.37 15.59
C HIS A 117 -21.64 3.01 14.65
N ALA A 118 -20.82 2.04 15.09
CA ALA A 118 -19.74 1.47 14.31
C ALA A 118 -19.70 -0.05 14.51
N THR A 119 -19.43 -0.76 13.42
CA THR A 119 -19.36 -2.22 13.39
C THR A 119 -17.92 -2.66 13.16
N SER A 120 -17.51 -3.74 13.84
CA SER A 120 -16.21 -4.41 13.64
C SER A 120 -16.18 -5.18 12.32
N TRP A 121 -15.04 -5.18 11.64
CA TRP A 121 -14.85 -5.88 10.37
C TRP A 121 -13.65 -6.83 10.43
N ASN A 122 -13.77 -8.00 9.80
CA ASN A 122 -12.69 -9.00 9.77
C ASN A 122 -11.55 -8.62 8.82
N TYR A 123 -11.88 -7.92 7.73
CA TYR A 123 -10.91 -7.47 6.74
C TYR A 123 -11.14 -5.99 6.45
N ALA A 124 -10.05 -5.24 6.41
CA ALA A 124 -10.05 -3.82 6.10
C ALA A 124 -8.81 -3.46 5.28
N LYS A 125 -8.96 -2.46 4.40
CA LYS A 125 -7.84 -1.75 3.77
C LYS A 125 -8.22 -0.29 3.52
N LEU A 126 -7.22 0.57 3.41
CA LEU A 126 -7.46 1.96 3.03
C LEU A 126 -8.08 2.01 1.64
N ALA A 127 -9.08 2.87 1.46
CA ALA A 127 -9.57 3.16 0.12
C ALA A 127 -8.50 4.00 -0.59
N GLU A 128 -8.14 3.60 -1.82
CA GLU A 128 -7.40 4.49 -2.70
C GLU A 128 -8.32 5.70 -2.95
N LEU A 129 -7.89 6.89 -2.54
CA LEU A 129 -8.54 8.13 -2.92
C LEU A 129 -8.30 8.23 -4.43
N GLU A 130 -9.26 7.79 -5.23
CA GLU A 130 -9.38 8.32 -6.59
C GLU A 130 -9.46 9.83 -6.40
N GLU A 131 -8.41 10.55 -6.81
CA GLU A 131 -8.40 12.00 -6.84
C GLU A 131 -9.67 12.40 -7.60
N ALA A 132 -10.65 12.95 -6.87
CA ALA A 132 -11.86 13.46 -7.47
C ALA A 132 -11.43 14.57 -8.43
N GLU A 133 -11.65 14.35 -9.74
CA GLU A 133 -11.56 15.38 -10.76
C GLU A 133 -12.49 16.57 -10.46
#